data_AF-A0A347VTA6-F1
#
_entry.id   AF-A0A347VTA6-F1
#
_cell.length_a   1.000
_cell.length_b   1.000
_cell.length_c   1.000
_cell.angle_alpha   90.00
_cell.angle_beta   90.00
_cell.angle_gamma   90.00
#
_symmetry.space_group_name_H-M   'P 1'
#
loop_
_entity.id
_entity.type
_entity.pdbx_description
1 polymer ?
#
loop_
_entity_poly.entity_id
_entity_poly.type
_entity_poly.pdbx_seq_one_letter_code
_entity_poly.pdbx_strand_id
1 'polypeptide(L)'
;MRIYRIFFSVFVAFFLSGCTFYLFDTNYYKAKKIAKNYSGIYIFDKNLYDEITQIEAQNKDSKLQLQKNIESNLKNKNSQTTQLWLDSKARFENIAASLSGYKNPKNAKRLFIVDSINKAFPPKLKNGLKYYDVPSASLDSISAKIPQNIESKLDSMIKNDKNFKLQRVIYPQYFYVNESGETTLISAIVVYLYTNINRVYEIKTPQHSTIQFSSGEWKHLYKNNIFYAD
;
A
#
# COMPACT_ATOMS: atom_id res chain seq x y z
N MET A 1 26.85 5.29 45.59
CA MET A 1 25.80 4.40 45.03
C MET A 1 24.58 5.12 44.42
N ARG A 2 24.16 6.31 44.92
CA ARG A 2 23.02 7.08 44.38
C ARG A 2 23.24 7.64 42.95
N ILE A 3 24.44 8.12 42.65
CA ILE A 3 24.80 8.69 41.32
C ILE A 3 24.78 7.63 40.21
N TYR A 4 25.34 6.45 40.47
CA TYR A 4 25.34 5.34 39.51
C TYR A 4 23.92 4.86 39.15
N ARG A 5 22.98 4.89 40.11
CA ARG A 5 21.57 4.57 39.86
C ARG A 5 20.88 5.59 38.95
N ILE A 6 21.24 6.87 39.06
CA ILE A 6 20.71 7.94 38.20
C ILE A 6 21.28 7.82 36.78
N PHE A 7 22.59 7.58 36.64
CA PHE A 7 23.19 7.36 35.31
C PHE A 7 22.65 6.10 34.64
N PHE A 8 22.48 5.01 35.38
CA PHE A 8 21.91 3.78 34.85
C PHE A 8 20.43 3.93 34.45
N SER A 9 19.63 4.66 35.24
CA SER A 9 18.22 4.91 34.89
C SER A 9 18.06 5.82 33.66
N VAL A 10 18.91 6.85 33.53
CA VAL A 10 18.94 7.71 32.33
C VAL A 10 19.42 6.92 31.11
N PHE A 11 20.43 6.07 31.27
CA PHE A 11 20.93 5.20 30.20
C PHE A 11 19.87 4.19 29.73
N VAL A 12 19.13 3.57 30.66
CA VAL A 12 18.02 2.67 30.33
C VAL A 12 16.86 3.43 29.65
N ALA A 13 16.55 4.66 30.07
CA ALA A 13 15.55 5.50 29.40
C ALA A 13 15.95 5.89 27.95
N PHE A 14 17.24 6.13 27.72
CA PHE A 14 17.79 6.35 26.37
C PHE A 14 17.77 5.08 25.50
N PHE A 15 17.99 3.90 26.09
CA PHE A 15 17.93 2.63 25.35
C PHE A 15 16.50 2.18 25.04
N LEU A 16 15.54 2.45 25.94
CA LEU A 16 14.13 2.13 25.75
C LEU A 16 13.39 3.09 24.80
N SER A 17 13.97 4.26 24.47
CA SER A 17 13.42 5.21 23.49
C SER A 17 13.82 4.90 22.02
N GLY A 18 14.51 3.77 21.81
CA GLY A 18 14.92 3.18 20.52
C GLY A 18 13.88 3.22 19.39
N CYS A 19 12.60 3.09 19.70
CA CYS A 19 11.52 3.02 18.70
C CYS A 19 11.11 4.38 18.12
N THR A 20 11.69 5.49 18.59
CA THR A 20 11.27 6.86 18.22
C THR A 20 12.39 7.77 17.75
N PHE A 21 13.57 7.23 17.42
CA PHE A 21 14.74 8.01 17.01
C PHE A 21 14.49 8.90 15.78
N TYR A 22 13.57 8.53 14.88
CA TYR A 22 13.17 9.41 13.77
C TYR A 22 12.61 10.76 14.23
N LEU A 23 12.07 10.88 15.47
CA LEU A 23 11.60 12.15 16.02
C LEU A 23 12.73 13.15 16.27
N PHE A 24 13.98 12.69 16.31
CA PHE A 24 15.16 13.53 16.41
C PHE A 24 15.82 13.81 15.05
N ASP A 25 15.36 13.15 13.98
CA ASP A 25 15.85 13.42 12.62
C ASP A 25 15.13 14.66 12.04
N THR A 26 15.86 15.73 11.78
CA THR A 26 15.27 16.94 11.19
C THR A 26 14.68 16.69 9.79
N ASN A 27 15.21 15.70 9.06
CA ASN A 27 14.67 15.29 7.76
C ASN A 27 13.31 14.63 7.89
N TYR A 28 12.98 14.01 9.04
CA TYR A 28 11.65 13.46 9.28
C TYR A 28 10.58 14.56 9.29
N TYR A 29 10.82 15.71 9.91
CA TYR A 29 9.84 16.81 9.91
C TYR A 29 9.69 17.48 8.55
N LYS A 30 10.79 17.60 7.80
CA LYS A 30 10.73 18.01 6.38
C LYS A 30 9.88 17.02 5.57
N ALA A 31 10.10 15.72 5.76
CA ALA A 31 9.36 14.66 5.09
C ALA A 31 7.88 14.67 5.45
N LYS A 32 7.58 14.85 6.74
CA LYS A 32 6.21 15.01 7.24
C LYS A 32 5.52 16.23 6.62
N LYS A 33 6.22 17.35 6.43
CA LYS A 33 5.68 18.56 5.79
C LYS A 33 5.39 18.31 4.31
N ILE A 34 6.31 17.66 3.59
CA ILE A 34 6.12 17.29 2.17
C ILE A 34 4.94 16.33 2.03
N ALA A 35 4.92 15.24 2.80
CA ALA A 35 3.80 14.30 2.78
C ALA A 35 2.48 14.99 3.16
N LYS A 36 2.48 15.91 4.13
CA LYS A 36 1.28 16.69 4.47
C LYS A 36 0.73 17.48 3.28
N ASN A 37 1.60 17.97 2.41
CA ASN A 37 1.21 18.84 1.29
C ASN A 37 0.95 18.09 -0.01
N TYR A 38 1.54 16.90 -0.18
CA TYR A 38 1.56 16.19 -1.48
C TYR A 38 1.17 14.70 -1.39
N SER A 39 0.99 14.13 -0.20
CA SER A 39 0.40 12.78 -0.10
C SER A 39 -1.11 12.89 -0.15
N GLY A 40 -1.77 11.92 -0.79
CA GLY A 40 -3.20 11.93 -0.97
C GLY A 40 -3.65 11.20 -2.23
N ILE A 41 -4.91 11.42 -2.59
CA ILE A 41 -5.53 10.88 -3.79
C ILE A 41 -5.42 11.93 -4.89
N TYR A 42 -4.86 11.54 -6.02
CA TYR A 42 -4.79 12.33 -7.24
C TYR A 42 -5.82 11.81 -8.22
N ILE A 43 -6.74 12.68 -8.64
CA ILE A 43 -7.86 12.38 -9.52
C ILE A 43 -7.52 12.92 -10.91
N PHE A 44 -7.51 12.03 -11.91
CA PHE A 44 -7.22 12.35 -13.31
C PHE A 44 -8.50 12.45 -14.16
N ASP A 45 -9.54 11.71 -13.79
CA ASP A 45 -10.88 11.85 -14.36
C ASP A 45 -11.90 12.02 -13.22
N LYS A 46 -12.35 13.26 -13.03
CA LYS A 46 -13.28 13.61 -11.94
C LYS A 46 -14.65 12.96 -12.12
N ASN A 47 -15.15 12.88 -13.35
CA ASN A 47 -16.50 12.37 -13.60
C ASN A 47 -16.55 10.87 -13.29
N LEU A 48 -15.57 10.12 -13.77
CA LEU A 48 -15.46 8.68 -13.48
C LEU A 48 -15.15 8.43 -12.01
N TYR A 49 -14.30 9.24 -11.38
CA TYR A 49 -13.99 9.10 -9.96
C TYR A 49 -15.21 9.34 -9.06
N ASP A 50 -15.96 10.40 -9.31
CA ASP A 50 -17.17 10.73 -8.54
C ASP A 50 -18.22 9.61 -8.68
N GLU A 51 -18.36 9.06 -9.89
CA GLU A 51 -19.25 7.94 -10.14
C GLU A 51 -18.83 6.68 -9.37
N ILE A 52 -17.55 6.29 -9.45
CA ILE A 52 -17.02 5.15 -8.68
C ILE A 52 -17.23 5.38 -7.19
N THR A 53 -16.95 6.59 -6.69
CA THR A 53 -17.12 6.92 -5.28
C THR A 53 -18.58 6.79 -4.84
N GLN A 54 -19.54 7.20 -5.68
CA GLN A 54 -20.96 7.00 -5.43
C GLN A 54 -21.33 5.51 -5.40
N ILE A 55 -20.87 4.72 -6.37
CA ILE A 55 -21.11 3.27 -6.43
C ILE A 55 -20.55 2.57 -5.19
N GLU A 56 -19.31 2.88 -4.82
CA GLU A 56 -18.65 2.30 -3.63
C GLU A 56 -19.33 2.73 -2.34
N ALA A 57 -19.78 3.99 -2.24
CA ALA A 57 -20.52 4.48 -1.07
C ALA A 57 -21.89 3.80 -0.92
N GLN A 58 -22.65 3.67 -2.02
CA GLN A 58 -23.96 3.01 -2.04
C GLN A 58 -23.87 1.54 -1.63
N ASN A 59 -22.83 0.85 -2.08
CA ASN A 59 -22.66 -0.59 -1.84
C ASN A 59 -21.81 -0.90 -0.59
N LYS A 60 -21.30 0.11 0.12
CA LYS A 60 -20.31 -0.06 1.20
C LYS A 60 -20.77 -1.04 2.28
N ASP A 61 -21.98 -0.83 2.80
CA ASP A 61 -22.50 -1.64 3.91
C ASP A 61 -22.84 -3.06 3.45
N SER A 62 -23.42 -3.21 2.26
CA SER A 62 -23.73 -4.51 1.67
C SER A 62 -22.46 -5.32 1.35
N LYS A 63 -21.42 -4.69 0.78
CA LYS A 63 -20.11 -5.32 0.56
C LYS A 63 -19.47 -5.75 1.87
N LEU A 64 -19.53 -4.90 2.91
CA LEU A 64 -19.00 -5.21 4.24
C LEU A 64 -19.73 -6.37 4.92
N GLN A 65 -21.06 -6.41 4.82
CA GLN A 65 -21.87 -7.52 5.33
C GLN A 65 -21.54 -8.81 4.59
N LEU A 66 -21.47 -8.77 3.25
CA LEU A 66 -21.08 -9.92 2.44
C LEU A 66 -19.68 -10.43 2.80
N GLN A 67 -18.70 -9.54 2.95
CA GLN A 67 -17.36 -9.89 3.40
C GLN A 67 -17.39 -10.65 4.72
N LYS A 68 -18.08 -10.11 5.74
CA LYS A 68 -18.19 -10.74 7.06
C LYS A 68 -18.86 -12.12 6.98
N ASN A 69 -19.89 -12.26 6.14
CA ASN A 69 -20.57 -13.53 5.93
C ASN A 69 -19.65 -14.58 5.29
N ILE A 70 -18.91 -14.19 4.26
CA ILE A 70 -17.90 -15.07 3.62
C ILE A 70 -16.83 -15.46 4.63
N GLU A 71 -16.27 -14.51 5.37
CA GLU A 71 -15.25 -14.77 6.40
C GLU A 71 -15.74 -15.70 7.50
N SER A 72 -17.00 -15.56 7.93
CA SER A 72 -17.66 -16.46 8.87
C SER A 72 -17.82 -17.86 8.30
N ASN A 73 -18.36 -17.97 7.07
CA ASN A 73 -18.57 -19.26 6.41
C ASN A 73 -17.26 -20.01 6.17
N LEU A 74 -16.17 -19.29 5.88
CA LEU A 74 -14.83 -19.86 5.72
C LEU A 74 -14.23 -20.46 7.00
N LYS A 75 -14.84 -20.22 8.18
CA LYS A 75 -14.49 -20.90 9.44
C LYS A 75 -15.20 -22.24 9.59
N ASN A 76 -16.39 -22.39 8.98
CA ASN A 76 -17.14 -23.63 8.97
C ASN A 76 -16.65 -24.53 7.83
N LYS A 77 -16.04 -25.67 8.18
CA LYS A 77 -15.48 -26.64 7.22
C LYS A 77 -16.53 -27.23 6.27
N ASN A 78 -17.79 -27.29 6.69
CA ASN A 78 -18.88 -27.90 5.93
C ASN A 78 -19.67 -26.88 5.09
N SER A 79 -19.27 -25.60 5.11
CA SER A 79 -19.97 -24.60 4.31
C SER A 79 -19.61 -24.74 2.83
N GLN A 80 -20.57 -24.47 1.95
CA GLN A 80 -20.35 -24.41 0.51
C GLN A 80 -19.24 -23.40 0.16
N THR A 81 -19.17 -22.27 0.86
CA THR A 81 -18.10 -21.27 0.70
C THR A 81 -16.71 -21.85 0.98
N THR A 82 -16.57 -22.69 2.01
CA THR A 82 -15.29 -23.35 2.30
C THR A 82 -14.92 -24.33 1.21
N GLN A 83 -15.88 -25.10 0.69
CA GLN A 83 -15.60 -26.02 -0.41
C GLN A 83 -15.15 -25.27 -1.66
N LEU A 84 -15.87 -24.22 -2.06
CA LEU A 84 -15.49 -23.35 -3.19
C LEU A 84 -14.09 -22.74 -3.01
N TRP A 85 -13.74 -22.34 -1.79
CA TRP A 85 -12.39 -21.87 -1.49
C TRP A 85 -11.34 -22.97 -1.67
N LEU A 86 -11.59 -24.19 -1.17
CA LEU A 86 -10.66 -25.31 -1.31
C LEU A 86 -10.45 -25.68 -2.78
N ASP A 87 -11.51 -25.73 -3.57
CA ASP A 87 -11.48 -26.07 -5.00
C ASP A 87 -10.72 -25.02 -5.82
N SER A 88 -10.79 -23.75 -5.42
CA SER A 88 -10.14 -22.62 -6.12
C SER A 88 -8.82 -22.17 -5.49
N LYS A 89 -8.39 -22.78 -4.38
CA LYS A 89 -7.25 -22.35 -3.57
C LYS A 89 -5.96 -22.19 -4.39
N ALA A 90 -5.63 -23.18 -5.21
CA ALA A 90 -4.41 -23.16 -6.02
C ALA A 90 -4.37 -21.98 -7.00
N ARG A 91 -5.51 -21.64 -7.61
CA ARG A 91 -5.64 -20.46 -8.49
C ARG A 91 -5.28 -19.19 -7.73
N PHE A 92 -5.89 -18.97 -6.57
CA PHE A 92 -5.65 -17.75 -5.79
C PHE A 92 -4.25 -17.70 -5.16
N GLU A 93 -3.65 -18.84 -4.82
CA GLU A 93 -2.26 -18.90 -4.37
C GLU A 93 -1.27 -18.53 -5.47
N ASN A 94 -1.52 -18.93 -6.71
CA ASN A 94 -0.70 -18.55 -7.86
C ASN A 94 -0.81 -17.04 -8.15
N ILE A 95 -2.02 -16.48 -8.12
CA ILE A 95 -2.23 -15.02 -8.27
C ILE A 95 -1.56 -14.27 -7.12
N ALA A 96 -1.71 -14.71 -5.86
CA ALA A 96 -1.04 -14.06 -4.74
C ALA A 96 0.49 -14.10 -4.89
N ALA A 97 1.05 -15.23 -5.32
CA ALA A 97 2.48 -15.40 -5.50
C ALA A 97 3.04 -14.54 -6.64
N SER A 98 2.31 -14.36 -7.75
CA SER A 98 2.76 -13.47 -8.83
C SER A 98 2.83 -12.01 -8.39
N LEU A 99 1.96 -11.60 -7.46
CA LEU A 99 1.96 -10.24 -6.91
C LEU A 99 3.03 -10.01 -5.84
N SER A 100 3.16 -10.92 -4.87
CA SER A 100 4.06 -10.73 -3.72
C SER A 100 5.44 -11.37 -3.87
N GLY A 101 5.66 -12.17 -4.92
CA GLY A 101 6.91 -12.93 -5.13
C GLY A 101 7.04 -14.19 -4.27
N TYR A 102 6.03 -14.52 -3.46
CA TYR A 102 6.01 -15.72 -2.62
C TYR A 102 4.58 -16.17 -2.33
N LYS A 103 4.39 -17.47 -2.07
CA LYS A 103 3.08 -18.04 -1.74
C LYS A 103 2.63 -17.58 -0.35
N ASN A 104 1.48 -16.91 -0.28
CA ASN A 104 0.87 -16.47 0.97
C ASN A 104 -0.63 -16.87 1.02
N PRO A 105 -0.99 -17.91 1.79
CA PRO A 105 -2.37 -18.39 1.87
C PRO A 105 -3.37 -17.33 2.38
N LYS A 106 -2.93 -16.39 3.22
CA LYS A 106 -3.78 -15.31 3.73
C LYS A 106 -4.13 -14.30 2.63
N ASN A 107 -3.16 -13.98 1.76
CA ASN A 107 -3.40 -13.10 0.61
C ASN A 107 -4.28 -13.80 -0.43
N ALA A 108 -4.06 -15.08 -0.68
CA ALA A 108 -4.89 -15.89 -1.56
C ALA A 108 -6.36 -15.93 -1.08
N LYS A 109 -6.60 -16.16 0.22
CA LYS A 109 -7.95 -16.11 0.80
C LYS A 109 -8.59 -14.72 0.68
N ARG A 110 -7.82 -13.65 0.85
CA ARG A 110 -8.30 -12.27 0.60
C ARG A 110 -8.72 -12.07 -0.86
N LEU A 111 -7.95 -12.54 -1.82
CA LEU A 111 -8.31 -12.46 -3.24
C LEU A 111 -9.59 -13.25 -3.56
N PHE A 112 -9.79 -14.41 -2.95
CA PHE A 112 -11.05 -15.16 -3.06
C PHE A 112 -12.26 -14.36 -2.54
N ILE A 113 -12.10 -13.67 -1.42
CA ILE A 113 -13.15 -12.80 -0.86
C ILE A 113 -13.44 -11.64 -1.82
N VAL A 114 -12.40 -10.99 -2.35
CA VAL A 114 -12.54 -9.91 -3.35
C VAL A 114 -13.25 -10.40 -4.60
N ASP A 115 -12.86 -11.56 -5.15
CA ASP A 115 -13.50 -12.19 -6.32
C ASP A 115 -14.99 -12.46 -6.08
N SER A 116 -15.33 -12.96 -4.87
CA SER A 116 -16.70 -13.22 -4.47
C SER A 116 -17.54 -11.93 -4.35
N ILE A 117 -16.95 -10.87 -3.79
CA ILE A 117 -17.59 -9.56 -3.69
C ILE A 117 -17.80 -8.95 -5.09
N ASN A 118 -16.79 -9.01 -5.95
CA ASN A 118 -16.87 -8.48 -7.32
C ASN A 118 -17.89 -9.21 -8.19
N LYS A 119 -18.13 -10.50 -7.92
CA LYS A 119 -19.22 -11.24 -8.58
C LYS A 119 -20.60 -10.74 -8.16
N ALA A 120 -20.78 -10.40 -6.88
CA ALA A 120 -22.04 -9.86 -6.36
C ALA A 120 -22.23 -8.37 -6.67
N PHE A 121 -21.13 -7.61 -6.72
CA PHE A 121 -21.08 -6.16 -6.98
C PHE A 121 -20.04 -5.88 -8.06
N PRO A 122 -20.38 -6.11 -9.35
CA PRO A 122 -19.43 -5.90 -10.45
C PRO A 122 -18.92 -4.46 -10.50
N PRO A 123 -17.59 -4.24 -10.63
CA PRO A 123 -17.02 -2.90 -10.75
C PRO A 123 -17.24 -2.37 -12.17
N LYS A 124 -18.45 -1.87 -12.43
CA LYS A 124 -18.87 -1.32 -13.71
C LYS A 124 -19.34 0.13 -13.56
N LEU A 125 -18.93 0.94 -14.52
CA LEU A 125 -19.40 2.31 -14.73
C LEU A 125 -20.76 2.31 -15.47
N LYS A 126 -21.47 3.44 -15.44
CA LYS A 126 -22.75 3.67 -16.12
C LYS A 126 -22.66 3.51 -17.62
N ASN A 127 -21.50 3.83 -18.21
CA ASN A 127 -21.21 3.61 -19.63
C ASN A 127 -20.88 2.14 -19.96
N GLY A 128 -20.94 1.24 -18.97
CA GLY A 128 -20.69 -0.20 -19.14
C GLY A 128 -19.22 -0.60 -19.02
N LEU A 129 -18.28 0.35 -18.94
CA LEU A 129 -16.86 0.05 -18.78
C LEU A 129 -16.60 -0.59 -17.42
N LYS A 130 -15.75 -1.63 -17.41
CA LYS A 130 -15.24 -2.22 -16.17
C LYS A 130 -14.10 -1.34 -15.64
N TYR A 131 -14.19 -0.95 -14.38
CA TYR A 131 -13.07 -0.32 -13.68
C TYR A 131 -12.40 -1.33 -12.74
N TYR A 132 -11.19 -0.99 -12.33
CA TYR A 132 -10.32 -1.84 -11.54
C TYR A 132 -9.74 -1.07 -10.36
N ASP A 133 -9.73 -1.69 -9.20
CA ASP A 133 -8.76 -1.43 -8.14
C ASP A 133 -7.62 -2.48 -8.20
N VAL A 134 -6.55 -2.28 -7.43
CA VAL A 134 -5.37 -3.18 -7.47
C VAL A 134 -5.73 -4.65 -7.18
N PRO A 135 -6.51 -4.98 -6.14
CA PRO A 135 -6.95 -6.36 -5.92
C PRO A 135 -7.76 -6.93 -7.09
N SER A 136 -8.69 -6.17 -7.66
CA SER A 136 -9.54 -6.64 -8.78
C SER A 136 -8.74 -6.84 -10.06
N ALA A 137 -7.80 -5.95 -10.35
CA ALA A 137 -6.92 -6.08 -11.51
C ALA A 137 -6.07 -7.34 -11.45
N SER A 138 -5.61 -7.67 -10.25
CA SER A 138 -4.81 -8.86 -10.02
C SER A 138 -5.54 -10.16 -10.34
N LEU A 139 -6.86 -10.21 -10.09
CA LEU A 139 -7.70 -11.37 -10.42
C LEU A 139 -7.75 -11.66 -11.93
N ASP A 140 -7.68 -10.60 -12.72
CA ASP A 140 -7.68 -10.62 -14.18
C ASP A 140 -6.25 -10.61 -14.76
N SER A 141 -5.22 -10.73 -13.91
CA SER A 141 -3.80 -10.61 -14.30
C SER A 141 -3.45 -9.30 -15.01
N ILE A 142 -4.18 -8.23 -14.69
CA ILE A 142 -3.94 -6.89 -15.21
C ILE A 142 -3.01 -6.15 -14.25
N SER A 143 -1.95 -5.56 -14.80
CA SER A 143 -1.07 -4.65 -14.09
C SER A 143 -1.24 -3.26 -14.67
N ALA A 144 -1.64 -2.30 -13.83
CA ALA A 144 -1.58 -0.89 -14.19
C ALA A 144 -0.16 -0.38 -14.01
N LYS A 145 0.47 0.00 -15.12
CA LYS A 145 1.67 0.83 -15.07
C LYS A 145 1.23 2.27 -14.89
N ILE A 146 1.99 3.02 -14.11
CA ILE A 146 1.78 4.46 -13.99
C ILE A 146 2.37 5.08 -15.25
N PRO A 147 1.59 5.82 -16.04
CA PRO A 147 2.10 6.47 -17.24
C PRO A 147 3.23 7.46 -16.89
N GLN A 148 4.30 7.50 -17.70
CA GLN A 148 5.51 8.28 -17.41
C GLN A 148 5.23 9.80 -17.30
N ASN A 149 4.26 10.31 -18.06
CA ASN A 149 3.79 11.68 -17.95
C ASN A 149 3.21 11.99 -16.56
N ILE A 150 2.53 11.02 -15.93
CA ILE A 150 1.98 11.14 -14.59
C ILE A 150 3.10 11.11 -13.54
N GLU A 151 4.06 10.19 -13.68
CA GLU A 151 5.24 10.16 -12.79
C GLU A 151 6.00 11.49 -12.83
N SER A 152 6.27 12.00 -14.04
CA SER A 152 6.98 13.26 -14.28
C SER A 152 6.22 14.47 -13.71
N LYS A 153 4.90 14.53 -13.92
CA LYS A 153 4.05 15.58 -13.34
C LYS A 153 4.12 15.56 -11.82
N LEU A 154 4.01 14.38 -11.20
CA LEU A 154 4.10 14.22 -9.75
C LEU A 154 5.53 14.43 -9.20
N ASP A 155 6.57 14.20 -10.00
CA ASP A 155 7.98 14.42 -9.61
C ASP A 155 8.32 15.90 -9.61
N SER A 156 7.79 16.66 -10.57
CA SER A 156 7.97 18.11 -10.63
C SER A 156 7.46 18.83 -9.36
N MET A 157 6.51 18.21 -8.64
CA MET A 157 5.93 18.73 -7.39
C MET A 157 6.85 18.50 -6.17
N ILE A 158 7.88 17.65 -6.29
CA ILE A 158 8.77 17.23 -5.19
C ILE A 158 10.20 17.60 -5.57
N LYS A 159 10.62 18.84 -5.29
CA LYS A 159 11.97 19.30 -5.64
C LYS A 159 13.10 18.44 -5.02
N ASN A 160 14.15 18.33 -5.83
CA ASN A 160 15.42 17.61 -5.72
C ASN A 160 16.21 17.81 -4.41
N ASP A 161 16.04 16.93 -3.43
CA ASP A 161 17.10 16.63 -2.47
C ASP A 161 17.44 15.14 -2.59
N LYS A 162 18.58 14.84 -3.22
CA LYS A 162 19.06 13.47 -3.48
C LYS A 162 19.45 12.73 -2.19
N ASN A 163 19.71 13.46 -1.10
CA ASN A 163 20.05 12.88 0.20
C ASN A 163 18.82 12.73 1.11
N PHE A 164 17.63 13.05 0.59
CA PHE A 164 16.41 13.01 1.34
C PHE A 164 15.92 11.58 1.49
N LYS A 165 15.79 11.12 2.74
CA LYS A 165 15.35 9.77 3.11
C LYS A 165 13.85 9.54 2.88
N LEU A 166 13.27 10.17 1.87
CA LEU A 166 11.86 10.10 1.53
C LEU A 166 11.69 9.53 0.13
N GLN A 167 11.09 8.36 0.05
CA GLN A 167 10.71 7.74 -1.22
C GLN A 167 9.24 8.01 -1.49
N ARG A 168 8.90 8.49 -2.69
CA ARG A 168 7.52 8.53 -3.17
C ARG A 168 7.13 7.15 -3.67
N VAL A 169 5.96 6.69 -3.30
CA VAL A 169 5.31 5.53 -3.90
C VAL A 169 3.94 5.94 -4.40
N ILE A 170 3.67 5.61 -5.65
CA ILE A 170 2.39 5.88 -6.29
C ILE A 170 1.72 4.53 -6.53
N TYR A 171 0.47 4.43 -6.13
CA TYR A 171 -0.37 3.25 -6.34
C TYR A 171 -1.55 3.65 -7.23
N PRO A 172 -1.78 2.97 -8.37
CA PRO A 172 -3.05 3.09 -9.08
C PRO A 172 -4.20 2.78 -8.11
N GLN A 173 -5.16 3.69 -7.97
CA GLN A 173 -6.32 3.46 -7.12
C GLN A 173 -7.47 2.93 -7.96
N TYR A 174 -7.85 3.68 -8.99
CA TYR A 174 -8.86 3.29 -9.97
C TYR A 174 -8.34 3.49 -11.37
N PHE A 175 -8.60 2.53 -12.24
CA PHE A 175 -8.24 2.58 -13.66
C PHE A 175 -9.14 1.67 -14.48
N TYR A 176 -9.11 1.83 -15.79
CA TYR A 176 -9.76 0.91 -16.74
C TYR A 176 -8.78 0.51 -17.84
N VAL A 177 -9.09 -0.57 -18.55
CA VAL A 177 -8.37 -0.98 -19.75
C VAL A 177 -9.19 -0.50 -20.95
N ASN A 178 -8.58 0.30 -21.82
CA ASN A 178 -9.25 0.80 -23.02
C ASN A 178 -9.29 -0.28 -24.13
N GLU A 179 -9.87 0.07 -25.28
CA GLU A 179 -10.00 -0.86 -26.42
C GLU A 179 -8.65 -1.30 -27.01
N SER A 180 -7.59 -0.50 -26.87
CA SER A 180 -6.23 -0.85 -27.31
C SER A 180 -5.49 -1.77 -26.31
N GLY A 181 -6.10 -2.08 -25.17
CA GLY A 181 -5.48 -2.89 -24.11
C GLY A 181 -4.58 -2.10 -23.17
N GLU A 182 -4.56 -0.77 -23.26
CA GLU A 182 -3.78 0.12 -22.41
C GLU A 182 -4.55 0.54 -21.16
N THR A 183 -3.85 0.66 -20.04
CA THR A 183 -4.44 1.08 -18.77
C THR A 183 -4.54 2.61 -18.69
N THR A 184 -5.75 3.13 -18.50
CA THR A 184 -6.00 4.55 -18.26
C THR A 184 -6.32 4.78 -16.79
N LEU A 185 -5.52 5.62 -16.12
CA LEU A 185 -5.71 5.96 -14.71
C LEU A 185 -6.91 6.90 -14.53
N ILE A 186 -7.79 6.57 -13.58
CA ILE A 186 -8.85 7.46 -13.10
C ILE A 186 -8.37 8.19 -11.84
N SER A 187 -7.71 7.47 -10.93
CA SER A 187 -7.06 8.05 -9.76
C SER A 187 -5.87 7.24 -9.28
N ALA A 188 -4.97 7.88 -8.55
CA ALA A 188 -3.83 7.26 -7.89
C ALA A 188 -3.67 7.75 -6.45
N ILE A 189 -3.19 6.86 -5.58
CA ILE A 189 -2.80 7.19 -4.21
C ILE A 189 -1.29 7.44 -4.19
N VAL A 190 -0.89 8.61 -3.72
CA VAL A 190 0.51 8.97 -3.50
C VAL A 190 0.81 8.90 -2.01
N VAL A 191 1.75 8.03 -1.65
CA VAL A 191 2.26 7.85 -0.29
C VAL A 191 3.75 8.17 -0.30
N TYR A 192 4.24 8.73 0.80
CA TYR A 192 5.67 8.86 0.99
C TYR A 192 6.14 7.89 2.07
N LEU A 193 7.22 7.17 1.80
CA LEU A 193 7.89 6.28 2.73
C LEU A 193 9.15 6.98 3.23
N TYR A 194 9.18 7.28 4.52
CA TYR A 194 10.38 7.81 5.16
C TYR A 194 11.26 6.65 5.64
N THR A 195 12.47 6.54 5.10
CA THR A 195 13.46 5.56 5.52
C THR A 195 14.11 6.03 6.81
N ASN A 196 13.81 5.33 7.90
CA ASN A 196 14.53 5.51 9.15
C ASN A 196 15.60 4.43 9.24
N ILE A 197 16.83 4.72 8.82
CA ILE A 197 17.98 3.83 9.08
C ILE A 197 18.27 3.92 10.57
N ASN A 198 17.79 2.93 11.33
CA ASN A 198 17.88 2.93 12.78
C ASN A 198 19.29 2.59 13.25
N ARG A 199 20.00 1.67 12.56
CA ARG A 199 21.38 1.26 12.90
C ARG A 199 22.14 0.77 11.68
N VAL A 200 23.39 1.20 11.55
CA VAL A 200 24.40 0.54 10.70
C VAL A 200 25.31 -0.25 11.63
N TYR A 201 25.27 -1.56 11.51
CA TYR A 201 26.17 -2.48 12.20
C TYR A 201 27.36 -2.74 11.31
N GLU A 202 28.54 -2.44 11.82
CA GLU A 202 29.80 -2.68 11.13
C GLU A 202 30.53 -3.83 11.84
N ILE A 203 30.73 -4.94 11.12
CA ILE A 203 31.64 -6.00 11.57
C ILE A 203 32.94 -5.82 10.81
N LYS A 204 33.99 -5.42 11.53
CA LYS A 204 35.35 -5.35 11.00
C LYS A 204 35.99 -6.71 11.14
N THR A 205 36.29 -7.37 10.02
CA THR A 205 37.05 -8.62 10.07
C THR A 205 38.55 -8.32 10.20
N PRO A 206 39.36 -9.27 10.71
CA PRO A 206 40.82 -9.12 10.82
C PRO A 206 41.54 -8.88 9.48
N GLN A 207 40.86 -9.11 8.35
CA GLN A 207 41.42 -9.05 7.00
C GLN A 207 41.07 -7.74 6.27
N HIS A 208 40.66 -6.70 6.99
CA HIS A 208 40.22 -5.41 6.45
C HIS A 208 38.97 -5.44 5.55
N SER A 209 38.25 -6.56 5.47
CA SER A 209 36.93 -6.60 4.84
C SER A 209 35.84 -6.20 5.85
N THR A 210 35.10 -5.15 5.52
CA THR A 210 34.00 -4.65 6.36
C THR A 210 32.69 -5.20 5.86
N ILE A 211 31.94 -5.89 6.72
CA ILE A 211 30.55 -6.25 6.44
C ILE A 211 29.65 -5.24 7.15
N GLN A 212 28.84 -4.52 6.39
CA GLN A 212 27.86 -3.56 6.90
C GLN A 212 26.45 -4.11 6.79
N PHE A 213 25.72 -4.12 7.91
CA PHE A 213 24.28 -4.41 7.94
C PHE A 213 23.54 -3.16 8.36
N SER A 214 22.55 -2.73 7.58
CA SER A 214 21.65 -1.66 8.01
C SER A 214 20.28 -2.24 8.35
N SER A 215 19.76 -1.90 9.54
CA SER A 215 18.35 -2.12 9.85
C SER A 215 17.60 -0.80 9.69
N GLY A 216 16.67 -0.79 8.73
CA GLY A 216 15.82 0.36 8.43
C GLY A 216 14.36 0.04 8.63
N GLU A 217 13.62 0.94 9.26
CA GLU A 217 12.16 0.90 9.28
C GLU A 217 11.60 1.95 8.32
N TRP A 218 10.53 1.60 7.61
CA TRP A 218 9.82 2.52 6.73
C TRP A 218 8.60 3.09 7.45
N LYS A 219 8.52 4.41 7.55
CA LYS A 219 7.32 5.09 8.05
C LYS A 219 6.48 5.61 6.91
N HIS A 220 5.26 5.09 6.79
CA HIS A 220 4.29 5.55 5.81
C HIS A 220 3.74 6.92 6.26
N LEU A 221 3.94 7.92 5.42
CA LEU A 221 3.45 9.28 5.61
C LEU A 221 2.35 9.52 4.57
N TYR A 222 1.11 9.52 5.06
CA TYR A 222 -0.09 9.67 4.26
C TYR A 222 -1.09 10.61 4.94
N LYS A 223 -1.77 11.43 4.13
CA LYS A 223 -2.88 12.29 4.49
C LYS A 223 -3.99 12.13 3.46
N ASN A 224 -5.24 12.27 3.89
CA ASN A 224 -6.43 12.15 3.03
C ASN A 224 -6.67 13.43 2.19
N ASN A 225 -5.61 14.03 1.65
CA ASN A 225 -5.79 15.15 0.74
C ASN A 225 -6.32 14.63 -0.60
N ILE A 226 -7.09 15.47 -1.29
CA ILE A 226 -7.58 15.20 -2.64
C ILE A 226 -7.01 16.27 -3.57
N PHE A 227 -6.40 15.83 -4.65
CA PHE A 227 -5.83 16.68 -5.69
C PHE A 227 -6.52 16.38 -7.01
N TYR A 228 -6.91 17.41 -7.73
CA TYR A 228 -7.42 17.29 -9.10
C TYR A 228 -6.25 17.57 -10.04
N ALA A 229 -5.94 16.59 -10.89
CA ALA A 229 -4.93 16.74 -11.92
C ALA A 229 -5.60 17.33 -13.15
N ASP A 230 -5.41 18.64 -13.37
CA ASP A 230 -5.78 19.31 -14.63
C ASP A 230 -5.06 18.72 -15.84
#